data_AF-A0A750IN32-F1
#
_entry.id   AF-A0A750IN32-F1
#
_cell.length_a   1.000
_cell.length_b   1.000
_cell.length_c   1.000
_cell.angle_alpha   90.00
_cell.angle_beta   90.00
_cell.angle_gamma   90.00
#
_symmetry.space_group_name_H-M   'P 1'
#
loop_
_entity.id
_entity.type
_entity.pdbx_description
1 polymer ?
#
loop_
_entity_poly.entity_id
_entity_poly.type
_entity_poly.pdbx_seq_one_letter_code
_entity_poly.pdbx_strand_id
1 'polypeptide(L)'
;MKDRIKITIPFSEENKSFLEFVDAWDQIIPTCYFVDICCVGNIKNSAKYLLEENVGTKKFYFIKSLERIDLKHNTISYFPALMEKVSDFYNDKSIQRLKEEAKEDLNALRCFFKNARVMEDTDFTNMYIEGMKSHHPEVDGEKYHQFLSFTNESGIIDPVPPDERLDFVRLFCEQANRLTLDKRSVVFVSSVACIYGCLPARRLMKFKRDPTEFNSSNVLADLQSVSRVARLSSEIECTGRSAFARFSYLTEDNNLKILYDCFFVRNVERETIPNGISNKLTTTIDGKRLFPALFNSDGYLINEKAEQEFNELLTLLGVDAP
;
A
#
# COMPACT_ATOMS: atom_id res chain seq x y z
N MET A 1 17.98 -1.53 -15.53
CA MET A 1 16.77 -0.72 -15.29
C MET A 1 15.58 -1.47 -15.89
N LYS A 2 14.60 -1.92 -15.09
CA LYS A 2 13.29 -2.32 -15.65
C LYS A 2 12.43 -1.07 -15.64
N ASP A 3 12.41 -0.32 -16.73
CA ASP A 3 11.58 0.87 -16.81
C ASP A 3 10.13 0.45 -17.06
N ARG A 4 9.20 0.89 -16.20
CA ARG A 4 7.78 0.63 -16.41
C ARG A 4 7.27 1.63 -17.45
N ILE A 5 6.99 1.15 -18.64
CA ILE A 5 6.30 1.93 -19.68
C ILE A 5 4.81 1.82 -19.42
N LYS A 6 4.15 2.94 -19.11
CA LYS A 6 2.69 3.02 -19.02
C LYS A 6 2.13 3.47 -20.36
N ILE A 7 1.41 2.57 -21.03
CA ILE A 7 0.72 2.88 -22.29
C ILE A 7 -0.76 3.13 -21.95
N THR A 8 -1.30 4.25 -22.41
CA THR A 8 -2.74 4.56 -22.30
C THR A 8 -3.35 4.42 -23.68
N ILE A 9 -4.29 3.50 -23.83
CA ILE A 9 -4.96 3.24 -25.11
C ILE A 9 -6.40 3.74 -24.99
N PRO A 10 -6.84 4.69 -25.83
CA PRO A 10 -8.20 5.20 -25.76
C PRO A 10 -9.20 4.11 -26.19
N PHE A 11 -10.34 4.08 -25.52
CA PHE A 11 -11.46 3.22 -25.91
C PHE A 11 -12.12 3.81 -27.16
N SER A 12 -11.70 3.34 -28.33
CA SER A 12 -12.25 3.68 -29.65
C SER A 12 -12.63 2.40 -30.40
N GLU A 13 -13.52 2.51 -31.40
CA GLU A 13 -13.87 1.36 -32.25
C GLU A 13 -12.64 0.74 -32.92
N GLU A 14 -11.65 1.56 -33.29
CA GLU A 14 -10.38 1.12 -33.89
C GLU A 14 -9.54 0.26 -32.92
N ASN A 15 -9.57 0.57 -31.63
CA ASN A 15 -8.80 -0.15 -30.61
C ASN A 15 -9.57 -1.30 -29.97
N LYS A 16 -10.86 -1.43 -30.26
CA LYS A 16 -11.77 -2.35 -29.57
C LYS A 16 -11.28 -3.80 -29.58
N SER A 17 -10.92 -4.33 -30.76
CA SER A 17 -10.43 -5.70 -30.88
C SER A 17 -9.11 -5.93 -30.15
N PHE A 18 -8.22 -4.93 -30.11
CA PHE A 18 -6.98 -5.02 -29.35
C PHE A 18 -7.25 -5.02 -27.84
N LEU A 19 -8.14 -4.14 -27.36
CA LEU A 19 -8.53 -4.08 -25.95
C LEU A 19 -9.24 -5.37 -25.50
N GLU A 20 -10.10 -5.94 -26.34
CA GLU A 20 -10.73 -7.25 -26.11
C GLU A 20 -9.68 -8.38 -26.04
N PHE A 21 -8.69 -8.36 -26.93
CA PHE A 21 -7.56 -9.31 -26.89
C PHE A 21 -6.75 -9.16 -25.60
N VAL A 22 -6.41 -7.94 -25.21
CA VAL A 22 -5.65 -7.68 -23.97
C VAL A 22 -6.45 -8.13 -22.76
N ASP A 23 -7.75 -7.87 -22.71
CA ASP A 23 -8.63 -8.29 -21.62
C ASP A 23 -8.76 -9.83 -21.55
N ALA A 24 -8.90 -10.50 -22.70
CA ALA A 24 -8.92 -11.96 -22.76
C ALA A 24 -7.57 -12.58 -22.35
N TRP A 25 -6.46 -11.97 -22.77
CA TRP A 25 -5.12 -12.39 -22.35
C TRP A 25 -4.91 -12.18 -20.84
N ASP A 26 -5.37 -11.06 -20.29
CA ASP A 26 -5.30 -10.77 -18.85
C ASP A 26 -6.02 -11.85 -18.02
N GLN A 27 -7.20 -12.28 -18.50
CA GLN A 27 -8.06 -13.28 -17.86
C GLN A 27 -7.53 -14.72 -17.93
N ILE A 28 -6.44 -15.02 -18.65
CA ILE A 28 -5.85 -16.38 -18.67
C ILE A 28 -4.59 -16.50 -17.81
N ILE A 29 -4.06 -15.40 -17.28
CA ILE A 29 -2.81 -15.39 -16.50
C ILE A 29 -3.12 -15.78 -15.05
N PRO A 30 -2.57 -16.91 -14.53
CA PRO A 30 -2.71 -17.28 -13.13
C PRO A 30 -2.22 -16.17 -12.20
N THR A 31 -3.15 -15.56 -11.46
CA THR A 31 -2.89 -14.37 -10.66
C THR A 31 -3.24 -14.59 -9.19
N CYS A 32 -2.33 -14.21 -8.29
CA CYS A 32 -2.63 -14.09 -6.86
C CYS A 32 -3.07 -12.65 -6.53
N TYR A 33 -4.30 -12.50 -6.07
CA TYR A 33 -4.89 -11.23 -5.67
C TYR A 33 -4.80 -11.06 -4.16
N PHE A 34 -4.03 -10.08 -3.73
CA PHE A 34 -3.95 -9.63 -2.36
C PHE A 34 -5.10 -8.68 -2.03
N VAL A 35 -5.86 -8.94 -0.97
CA VAL A 35 -6.97 -8.07 -0.54
C VAL A 35 -6.63 -7.34 0.76
N ASP A 36 -7.08 -6.09 0.87
CA ASP A 36 -7.04 -5.30 2.10
C ASP A 36 -8.32 -5.45 2.94
N ILE A 37 -8.32 -4.90 4.16
CA ILE A 37 -9.47 -5.02 5.06
C ILE A 37 -10.73 -4.34 4.46
N CYS A 38 -10.54 -3.26 3.71
CA CYS A 38 -11.62 -2.52 3.05
C CYS A 38 -12.30 -3.36 1.96
N CYS A 39 -11.53 -4.09 1.15
CA CYS A 39 -12.02 -5.01 0.14
C CYS A 39 -12.86 -6.13 0.77
N VAL A 40 -12.36 -6.74 1.84
CA VAL A 40 -13.10 -7.77 2.61
C VAL A 40 -14.40 -7.19 3.17
N GLY A 41 -14.35 -5.99 3.76
CA GLY A 41 -15.53 -5.28 4.23
C GLY A 41 -16.56 -5.01 3.12
N ASN A 42 -16.10 -4.63 1.93
CA ASN A 42 -16.97 -4.43 0.76
C ASN A 42 -17.62 -5.74 0.31
N ILE A 43 -16.87 -6.86 0.30
CA ILE A 43 -17.37 -8.19 -0.05
C ILE A 43 -18.47 -8.64 0.92
N LYS A 44 -18.29 -8.45 2.23
CA LYS A 44 -19.32 -8.76 3.25
C LYS A 44 -20.63 -8.00 3.01
N ASN A 45 -20.54 -6.79 2.44
CA ASN A 45 -21.67 -5.93 2.11
C ASN A 45 -22.09 -6.00 0.63
N SER A 46 -21.53 -6.93 -0.16
CA SER A 46 -21.72 -6.99 -1.61
C SER A 46 -23.18 -7.07 -2.04
N ALA A 47 -24.01 -7.83 -1.32
CA ALA A 47 -25.45 -7.94 -1.60
C ALA A 47 -26.17 -6.57 -1.60
N LYS A 48 -25.77 -5.66 -0.71
CA LYS A 48 -26.30 -4.29 -0.68
C LYS A 48 -25.86 -3.50 -1.91
N TYR A 49 -24.57 -3.59 -2.26
CA TYR A 49 -24.01 -2.81 -3.37
C TYR A 49 -24.44 -3.29 -4.75
N LEU A 50 -24.93 -4.53 -4.87
CA LEU A 50 -25.43 -5.13 -6.10
C LEU A 50 -26.91 -4.86 -6.38
N LEU A 51 -27.60 -4.10 -5.51
CA LEU A 51 -28.98 -3.65 -5.76
C LEU A 51 -29.04 -2.67 -6.94
N GLU A 52 -30.17 -2.66 -7.66
CA GLU A 52 -30.37 -1.84 -8.87
C GLU A 52 -30.17 -0.33 -8.61
N GLU A 53 -30.58 0.16 -7.45
CA GLU A 53 -30.39 1.56 -7.01
C GLU A 53 -28.91 1.98 -6.90
N ASN A 54 -27.98 1.03 -6.81
CA ASN A 54 -26.55 1.28 -6.68
C ASN A 54 -25.80 1.19 -8.03
N VAL A 55 -26.50 0.87 -9.13
CA VAL A 55 -25.90 0.83 -10.48
C VAL A 55 -25.27 2.19 -10.81
N GLY A 56 -24.03 2.17 -11.27
CA GLY A 56 -23.26 3.38 -11.57
C GLY A 56 -22.40 3.91 -10.41
N THR A 57 -22.58 3.40 -9.20
CA THR A 57 -21.74 3.80 -8.06
C THR A 57 -20.36 3.14 -8.10
N LYS A 58 -19.37 3.79 -7.46
CA LYS A 58 -18.01 3.21 -7.31
C LYS A 58 -18.03 1.84 -6.65
N LYS A 59 -18.85 1.65 -5.61
CA LYS A 59 -18.98 0.38 -4.89
C LYS A 59 -19.57 -0.72 -5.78
N PHE A 60 -20.60 -0.40 -6.58
CA PHE A 60 -21.15 -1.36 -7.55
C PHE A 60 -20.08 -1.82 -8.55
N TYR A 61 -19.37 -0.89 -9.18
CA TYR A 61 -18.32 -1.23 -10.15
C TYR A 61 -17.16 -1.99 -9.51
N PHE A 62 -16.80 -1.67 -8.27
CA PHE A 62 -15.79 -2.41 -7.52
C PHE A 62 -16.22 -3.86 -7.27
N ILE A 63 -17.45 -4.10 -6.79
CA ILE A 63 -17.93 -5.47 -6.62
C ILE A 63 -18.00 -6.22 -7.96
N LYS A 64 -18.44 -5.55 -9.04
CA LYS A 64 -18.44 -6.14 -10.39
C LYS A 64 -17.05 -6.47 -10.90
N SER A 65 -16.02 -5.69 -10.60
CA SER A 65 -14.66 -6.05 -10.98
C SER A 65 -14.14 -7.27 -10.20
N LEU A 66 -14.57 -7.45 -8.94
CA LEU A 66 -14.25 -8.65 -8.16
C LEU A 66 -14.93 -9.90 -8.71
N GLU A 67 -16.17 -9.81 -9.22
CA GLU A 67 -16.83 -10.94 -9.89
C GLU A 67 -16.04 -11.41 -11.13
N ARG A 68 -15.41 -10.48 -11.87
CA ARG A 68 -14.65 -10.80 -13.10
C ARG A 68 -13.36 -11.59 -12.85
N ILE A 69 -12.77 -11.47 -11.67
CA ILE A 69 -11.52 -12.16 -11.33
C ILE A 69 -11.77 -13.53 -10.67
N ASP A 70 -13.03 -13.90 -10.42
CA ASP A 70 -13.43 -15.21 -9.88
C ASP A 70 -13.23 -16.32 -10.93
N LEU A 71 -11.98 -16.66 -11.20
CA LEU A 71 -11.55 -17.63 -12.20
C LEU A 71 -10.75 -18.76 -11.54
N LYS A 72 -10.87 -19.99 -12.06
CA LYS A 72 -10.28 -21.20 -11.45
C LYS A 72 -8.76 -21.17 -11.26
N HIS A 73 -8.04 -20.42 -12.10
CA HIS A 73 -6.58 -20.28 -12.03
C HIS A 73 -6.13 -19.10 -11.16
N ASN A 74 -7.08 -18.31 -10.63
CA ASN A 74 -6.78 -17.21 -9.72
C ASN A 74 -6.84 -17.67 -8.27
N THR A 75 -6.14 -16.94 -7.43
CA THR A 75 -6.14 -17.14 -5.98
C THR A 75 -6.31 -15.81 -5.27
N ILE A 76 -7.08 -15.80 -4.19
CA ILE A 76 -7.34 -14.65 -3.33
C ILE A 76 -6.60 -14.86 -2.01
N SER A 77 -5.68 -13.97 -1.68
CA SER A 77 -4.93 -13.98 -0.42
C SER A 77 -5.46 -12.91 0.53
N TYR A 78 -6.00 -13.37 1.65
CA TYR A 78 -6.46 -12.58 2.80
C TYR A 78 -5.29 -12.09 3.68
N PHE A 79 -4.07 -12.56 3.42
CA PHE A 79 -2.95 -12.34 4.32
C PHE A 79 -2.66 -10.86 4.60
N PRO A 80 -2.69 -9.92 3.63
CA PRO A 80 -2.47 -8.50 3.93
C PRO A 80 -3.53 -7.90 4.86
N ALA A 81 -4.81 -8.21 4.66
CA ALA A 81 -5.89 -7.79 5.55
C ALA A 81 -5.75 -8.40 6.95
N LEU A 82 -5.29 -9.65 7.06
CA LEU A 82 -4.97 -10.28 8.34
C LEU A 82 -3.80 -9.56 9.05
N MET A 83 -2.72 -9.26 8.32
CA MET A 83 -1.58 -8.54 8.85
C MET A 83 -1.99 -7.18 9.41
N GLU A 84 -2.79 -6.42 8.65
CA GLU A 84 -3.38 -5.15 9.07
C GLU A 84 -4.16 -5.29 10.38
N LYS A 85 -5.10 -6.24 10.44
CA LYS A 85 -5.96 -6.45 11.61
C LYS A 85 -5.19 -6.81 12.88
N VAL A 86 -4.15 -7.63 12.74
CA VAL A 86 -3.35 -8.14 13.87
C VAL A 86 -2.31 -7.12 14.34
N SER A 87 -1.84 -6.25 13.43
CA SER A 87 -0.86 -5.20 13.74
C SER A 87 -1.47 -3.93 14.34
N ASP A 88 -2.79 -3.82 14.46
CA ASP A 88 -3.41 -2.62 15.05
C ASP A 88 -3.13 -2.51 16.56
N PHE A 89 -2.25 -1.57 16.92
CA PHE A 89 -1.80 -1.35 18.30
C PHE A 89 -2.91 -0.86 19.24
N TYR A 90 -3.92 -0.17 18.71
CA TYR A 90 -5.01 0.39 19.51
C TYR A 90 -6.25 -0.50 19.53
N ASN A 91 -6.17 -1.69 18.93
CA ASN A 91 -7.25 -2.65 18.93
C ASN A 91 -7.33 -3.40 20.26
N ASP A 92 -8.41 -3.17 21.01
CA ASP A 92 -8.68 -3.79 22.31
C ASP A 92 -9.30 -5.20 22.21
N LYS A 93 -9.64 -5.66 20.98
CA LYS A 93 -10.28 -6.96 20.77
C LYS A 93 -9.43 -8.11 21.29
N SER A 94 -10.04 -9.04 22.00
CA SER A 94 -9.37 -10.27 22.46
C SER A 94 -8.87 -11.12 21.28
N ILE A 95 -7.87 -11.99 21.52
CA ILE A 95 -7.40 -12.98 20.53
C ILE A 95 -8.59 -13.77 19.98
N GLN A 96 -9.50 -14.19 20.87
CA GLN A 96 -10.68 -14.94 20.49
C GLN A 96 -11.59 -14.15 19.54
N ARG A 97 -11.81 -12.87 19.81
CA ARG A 97 -12.59 -12.01 18.93
C ARG A 97 -11.94 -11.81 17.56
N LEU A 98 -10.61 -11.65 17.52
CA LEU A 98 -9.86 -11.54 16.26
C LEU A 98 -9.98 -12.82 15.41
N LYS A 99 -9.91 -13.99 16.03
CA LYS A 99 -10.10 -15.28 15.35
C LYS A 99 -11.50 -15.43 14.78
N GLU A 100 -12.52 -15.03 15.54
CA GLU A 100 -13.92 -15.02 15.06
C GLU A 100 -14.08 -14.13 13.84
N GLU A 101 -13.54 -12.92 13.88
CA GLU A 101 -13.60 -12.00 12.75
C GLU A 101 -12.82 -12.51 11.53
N ALA A 102 -11.63 -13.09 11.72
CA ALA A 102 -10.88 -13.69 10.63
C ALA A 102 -11.63 -14.87 10.00
N LYS A 103 -12.31 -15.69 10.82
CA LYS A 103 -13.18 -16.78 10.34
C LYS A 103 -14.37 -16.24 9.53
N GLU A 104 -15.04 -15.19 10.01
CA GLU A 104 -16.11 -14.53 9.27
C GLU A 104 -15.63 -13.99 7.93
N ASP A 105 -14.46 -13.35 7.91
CA ASP A 105 -13.87 -12.75 6.73
C ASP A 105 -13.47 -13.82 5.69
N LEU A 106 -12.83 -14.91 6.12
CA LEU A 106 -12.53 -16.06 5.26
C LEU A 106 -13.82 -16.70 4.70
N ASN A 107 -14.86 -16.83 5.52
CA ASN A 107 -16.15 -17.36 5.07
C ASN A 107 -16.79 -16.42 4.03
N ALA A 108 -16.74 -15.10 4.23
CA ALA A 108 -17.26 -14.15 3.26
C ALA A 108 -16.51 -14.25 1.92
N LEU A 109 -15.18 -14.35 1.94
CA LEU A 109 -14.37 -14.54 0.74
C LEU A 109 -14.74 -15.84 0.01
N ARG A 110 -14.86 -16.97 0.71
CA ARG A 110 -15.27 -18.27 0.12
C ARG A 110 -16.71 -18.29 -0.37
N CYS A 111 -17.58 -17.48 0.26
CA CYS A 111 -18.94 -17.30 -0.19
C CYS A 111 -19.02 -16.44 -1.45
N PHE A 112 -18.14 -15.45 -1.60
CA PHE A 112 -18.13 -14.56 -2.76
C PHE A 112 -17.43 -15.19 -3.97
N PHE A 113 -16.19 -15.67 -3.79
CA PHE A 113 -15.40 -16.32 -4.84
C PHE A 113 -15.73 -17.80 -4.93
N LYS A 114 -16.42 -18.21 -6.01
CA LYS A 114 -16.86 -19.60 -6.21
C LYS A 114 -15.85 -20.43 -7.00
N ASN A 115 -15.01 -19.77 -7.81
CA ASN A 115 -14.08 -20.42 -8.71
C ASN A 115 -12.63 -20.17 -8.30
N ALA A 116 -12.29 -18.93 -7.92
CA ALA A 116 -10.98 -18.60 -7.41
C ALA A 116 -10.76 -19.21 -6.03
N ARG A 117 -9.55 -19.72 -5.78
CA ARG A 117 -9.20 -20.30 -4.48
C ARG A 117 -8.93 -19.20 -3.46
N VAL A 118 -9.51 -19.29 -2.26
CA VAL A 118 -9.03 -18.52 -1.10
C VAL A 118 -7.83 -19.25 -0.50
N MET A 119 -6.68 -18.56 -0.42
CA MET A 119 -5.38 -19.17 -0.12
C MET A 119 -5.26 -19.64 1.32
N GLU A 120 -5.57 -18.76 2.27
CA GLU A 120 -5.40 -19.00 3.70
C GLU A 120 -6.55 -19.84 4.29
N ASP A 121 -6.19 -20.71 5.23
CA ASP A 121 -7.13 -21.51 6.00
C ASP A 121 -7.28 -21.01 7.44
N THR A 122 -8.26 -21.58 8.14
CA THR A 122 -8.58 -21.18 9.52
C THR A 122 -7.41 -21.49 10.46
N ASP A 123 -6.67 -22.57 10.25
CA ASP A 123 -5.58 -22.98 11.13
C ASP A 123 -4.39 -22.02 11.03
N PHE A 124 -4.00 -21.66 9.80
CA PHE A 124 -2.98 -20.64 9.55
C PHE A 124 -3.39 -19.29 10.16
N THR A 125 -4.62 -18.82 9.92
CA THR A 125 -5.06 -17.52 10.45
C THR A 125 -5.08 -17.51 11.98
N ASN A 126 -5.53 -18.59 12.62
CA ASN A 126 -5.51 -18.72 14.07
C ASN A 126 -4.08 -18.69 14.64
N MET A 127 -3.19 -19.50 14.06
CA MET A 127 -1.78 -19.54 14.44
C MET A 127 -1.12 -18.17 14.30
N TYR A 128 -1.39 -17.46 13.19
CA TYR A 128 -0.85 -16.13 12.95
C TYR A 128 -1.35 -15.12 13.99
N ILE A 129 -2.66 -15.11 14.30
CA ILE A 129 -3.23 -14.20 15.32
C ILE A 129 -2.63 -14.47 16.69
N GLU A 130 -2.49 -15.74 17.10
CA GLU A 130 -1.90 -16.09 18.39
C GLU A 130 -0.44 -15.65 18.50
N GLY A 131 0.35 -15.86 17.44
CA GLY A 131 1.76 -15.51 17.43
C GLY A 131 2.04 -14.01 17.27
N MET A 132 1.15 -13.27 16.61
CA MET A 132 1.43 -11.91 16.16
C MET A 132 0.55 -10.83 16.80
N LYS A 133 -0.47 -11.16 17.61
CA LYS A 133 -1.29 -10.12 18.25
C LYS A 133 -0.39 -9.16 19.04
N SER A 134 -0.60 -7.86 18.80
CA SER A 134 0.16 -6.76 19.43
C SER A 134 1.66 -6.77 19.12
N HIS A 135 2.09 -7.59 18.15
CA HIS A 135 3.42 -7.56 17.57
C HIS A 135 3.31 -7.09 16.12
N HIS A 136 3.99 -6.00 15.79
CA HIS A 136 4.15 -5.65 14.39
C HIS A 136 5.04 -6.70 13.72
N PRO A 137 4.65 -7.22 12.53
CA PRO A 137 5.55 -8.04 11.73
C PRO A 137 6.82 -7.28 11.29
N GLU A 138 6.78 -5.94 11.36
CA GLU A 138 7.92 -5.05 11.17
C GLU A 138 8.58 -4.68 12.51
N VAL A 139 9.91 -4.77 12.59
CA VAL A 139 10.75 -4.63 13.81
C VAL A 139 10.59 -3.27 14.54
N ASP A 140 10.08 -2.23 13.88
CA ASP A 140 10.08 -0.85 14.38
C ASP A 140 8.69 -0.22 14.56
N GLY A 141 7.62 -1.02 14.73
CA GLY A 141 6.23 -0.51 14.82
C GLY A 141 6.04 0.67 15.77
N GLU A 142 6.50 0.55 17.02
CA GLU A 142 6.40 1.63 18.03
C GLU A 142 7.11 2.92 17.59
N LYS A 143 8.30 2.80 17.02
CA LYS A 143 9.06 3.96 16.51
C LYS A 143 8.32 4.64 15.37
N TYR A 144 7.66 3.88 14.49
CA TYR A 144 6.83 4.47 13.44
C TYR A 144 5.61 5.19 14.01
N HIS A 145 4.95 4.68 15.05
CA HIS A 145 3.87 5.41 15.72
C HIS A 145 4.38 6.74 16.30
N GLN A 146 5.52 6.73 17.00
CA GLN A 146 6.12 7.96 17.55
C GLN A 146 6.47 8.96 16.44
N PHE A 147 6.99 8.48 15.31
CA PHE A 147 7.28 9.32 14.16
C PHE A 147 6.00 9.89 13.53
N LEU A 148 4.98 9.07 13.30
CA LEU A 148 3.71 9.51 12.70
C LEU A 148 3.02 10.57 13.57
N SER A 149 2.95 10.36 14.89
CA SER A 149 2.40 11.36 15.82
C SER A 149 3.17 12.67 15.75
N PHE A 150 4.51 12.61 15.75
CA PHE A 150 5.35 13.78 15.57
C PHE A 150 5.06 14.52 14.26
N THR A 151 4.91 13.80 13.13
CA THR A 151 4.62 14.43 11.84
C THR A 151 3.25 15.12 11.84
N ASN A 152 2.24 14.57 12.53
CA ASN A 152 0.94 15.22 12.70
C ASN A 152 1.04 16.52 13.51
N GLU A 153 1.81 16.48 14.60
CA GLU A 153 2.04 17.63 15.51
C GLU A 153 2.91 18.73 14.87
N SER A 154 3.69 18.39 13.84
CA SER A 154 4.59 19.34 13.15
C SER A 154 3.87 20.40 12.33
N GLY A 155 2.53 20.40 12.27
CA GLY A 155 1.75 21.45 11.61
C GLY A 155 1.64 21.33 10.09
N ILE A 156 2.12 20.24 9.48
CA ILE A 156 2.06 20.02 8.02
C ILE A 156 0.66 19.64 7.49
N ILE A 157 -0.37 19.74 8.34
CA ILE A 157 -1.78 19.65 7.94
C ILE A 157 -2.17 20.76 6.96
N ASP A 158 -1.50 21.91 7.03
CA ASP A 158 -1.58 22.98 6.03
C ASP A 158 -0.51 22.81 4.95
N PRO A 159 -0.68 23.45 3.77
CA PRO A 159 0.37 23.50 2.77
C PRO A 159 1.64 24.18 3.31
N VAL A 160 2.79 23.55 3.10
CA VAL A 160 4.09 24.09 3.52
C VAL A 160 4.61 25.08 2.46
N PRO A 161 4.99 26.32 2.84
CA PRO A 161 5.59 27.29 1.93
C PRO A 161 6.87 26.76 1.28
N PRO A 162 7.18 27.12 0.02
CA PRO A 162 8.37 26.62 -0.69
C PRO A 162 9.67 26.80 0.08
N ASP A 163 9.87 27.96 0.70
CA ASP A 163 11.12 28.29 1.40
C ASP A 163 11.29 27.57 2.75
N GLU A 164 10.25 26.90 3.26
CA GLU A 164 10.27 26.15 4.53
C GLU A 164 10.35 24.63 4.35
N ARG A 165 10.19 24.11 3.12
CA ARG A 165 10.07 22.67 2.88
C ARG A 165 11.27 21.88 3.36
N LEU A 166 12.47 22.31 2.97
CA LEU A 166 13.70 21.61 3.34
C LEU A 166 13.95 21.64 4.85
N ASP A 167 13.55 22.70 5.55
CA ASP A 167 13.64 22.77 7.00
C ASP A 167 12.75 21.72 7.66
N PHE A 168 11.51 21.54 7.18
CA PHE A 168 10.65 20.44 7.64
C PHE A 168 11.24 19.06 7.31
N VAL A 169 11.84 18.87 6.13
CA VAL A 169 12.48 17.60 5.78
C VAL A 169 13.66 17.31 6.71
N ARG A 170 14.51 18.30 7.00
CA ARG A 170 15.63 18.18 7.93
C ARG A 170 15.13 17.84 9.35
N LEU A 171 14.08 18.52 9.81
CA LEU A 171 13.41 18.22 11.08
C LEU A 171 12.90 16.77 11.13
N PHE A 172 12.29 16.28 10.05
CA PHE A 172 11.85 14.88 9.97
C PHE A 172 13.04 13.91 9.97
N CYS A 173 14.13 14.24 9.25
CA CYS A 173 15.35 13.45 9.24
C CYS A 173 16.00 13.34 10.63
N GLU A 174 16.01 14.42 11.41
CA GLU A 174 16.51 14.43 12.79
C GLU A 174 15.67 13.52 13.69
N GLN A 175 14.34 13.61 13.58
CA GLN A 175 13.45 12.73 14.34
C GLN A 175 13.62 11.25 13.94
N ALA A 176 13.74 10.96 12.64
CA ALA A 176 14.00 9.61 12.17
C ALA A 176 15.35 9.07 12.67
N ASN A 177 16.40 9.90 12.67
CA ASN A 177 17.70 9.53 13.25
C ASN A 177 17.57 9.21 14.75
N ARG A 178 16.87 10.06 15.52
CA ARG A 178 16.62 9.85 16.96
C ARG A 178 15.89 8.54 17.24
N LEU A 179 14.92 8.21 16.38
CA LEU A 179 14.14 6.98 16.47
C LEU A 179 14.82 5.78 15.77
N THR A 180 15.99 5.96 15.16
CA THR A 180 16.71 4.95 14.36
C THR A 180 15.88 4.35 13.22
N LEU A 181 15.03 5.16 12.57
CA LEU A 181 14.18 4.76 11.45
C LEU A 181 14.93 4.83 10.11
N ASP A 182 14.63 3.90 9.20
CA ASP A 182 15.09 4.00 7.81
C ASP A 182 14.35 5.13 7.08
N LYS A 183 15.11 6.14 6.63
CA LYS A 183 14.60 7.29 5.84
C LYS A 183 14.10 6.90 4.45
N ARG A 184 14.37 5.66 4.01
CA ARG A 184 13.87 5.09 2.76
C ARG A 184 12.61 4.26 2.95
N SER A 185 12.11 4.14 4.19
CA SER A 185 10.84 3.48 4.47
C SER A 185 9.68 4.20 3.79
N VAL A 186 8.65 3.45 3.39
CA VAL A 186 7.41 4.02 2.82
C VAL A 186 6.80 5.04 3.78
N VAL A 187 6.88 4.80 5.09
CA VAL A 187 6.37 5.71 6.12
C VAL A 187 7.09 7.05 6.05
N PHE A 188 8.43 7.04 6.10
CA PHE A 188 9.21 8.28 6.06
C PHE A 188 9.00 9.05 4.75
N VAL A 189 9.14 8.37 3.61
CA VAL A 189 9.02 8.99 2.29
C VAL A 189 7.61 9.57 2.08
N SER A 190 6.56 8.90 2.56
CA SER A 190 5.19 9.41 2.46
C SER A 190 4.95 10.64 3.35
N SER A 191 5.55 10.69 4.54
CA SER A 191 5.53 11.89 5.39
C SER A 191 6.23 13.06 4.70
N VAL A 192 7.36 12.84 4.04
CA VAL A 192 8.05 13.87 3.26
C VAL A 192 7.23 14.28 2.03
N ALA A 193 6.64 13.34 1.31
CA ALA A 193 5.75 13.63 0.18
C ALA A 193 4.59 14.57 0.56
N CYS A 194 4.10 14.49 1.80
CA CYS A 194 3.08 15.42 2.30
C CYS A 194 3.53 16.89 2.33
N ILE A 195 4.81 17.16 2.65
CA ILE A 195 5.41 18.50 2.63
C ILE A 195 5.37 19.09 1.22
N TYR A 196 5.64 18.25 0.22
CA TYR A 196 5.65 18.62 -1.20
C TYR A 196 4.27 18.54 -1.88
N GLY A 197 3.20 18.42 -1.10
CA GLY A 197 1.83 18.48 -1.62
C GLY A 197 1.33 17.21 -2.31
N CYS A 198 1.93 16.04 -2.04
CA CYS A 198 1.42 14.77 -2.55
C CYS A 198 0.05 14.45 -1.95
N LEU A 199 -1.03 14.75 -2.69
CA LEU A 199 -2.40 14.56 -2.24
C LEU A 199 -2.71 13.11 -1.79
N PRO A 200 -2.31 12.05 -2.52
CA PRO A 200 -2.51 10.67 -2.09
C PRO A 200 -1.90 10.38 -0.71
N ALA A 201 -0.64 10.76 -0.49
CA ALA A 201 0.02 10.59 0.81
C ALA A 201 -0.73 11.34 1.92
N ARG A 202 -1.11 12.61 1.67
CA ARG A 202 -1.86 13.42 2.65
C ARG A 202 -3.22 12.80 3.01
N ARG A 203 -3.90 12.18 2.03
CA ARG A 203 -5.20 11.52 2.24
C ARG A 203 -5.09 10.23 3.05
N LEU A 204 -3.97 9.52 2.96
CA LEU A 204 -3.69 8.34 3.78
C LEU A 204 -3.20 8.73 5.17
N MET A 205 -2.39 9.79 5.29
CA MET A 205 -1.95 10.33 6.58
C MET A 205 -3.12 10.84 7.42
N LYS A 206 -4.21 11.33 6.81
CA LYS A 206 -5.44 11.75 7.52
C LYS A 206 -5.15 12.70 8.70
N PHE A 207 -4.20 13.63 8.51
CA PHE A 207 -3.76 14.57 9.55
C PHE A 207 -4.93 15.24 10.27
N LYS A 208 -4.77 15.47 11.57
CA LYS A 208 -5.77 16.04 12.46
C LYS A 208 -5.21 17.28 13.14
N ARG A 209 -6.06 18.31 13.26
CA ARG A 209 -5.75 19.52 14.02
C ARG A 209 -5.57 19.21 15.51
N ASP A 210 -6.45 18.38 16.04
CA ASP A 210 -6.31 17.82 17.38
C ASP A 210 -5.48 16.53 17.31
N PRO A 211 -4.27 16.48 17.90
CA PRO A 211 -3.43 15.29 17.90
C PRO A 211 -4.08 14.08 18.57
N THR A 212 -5.03 14.28 19.48
CA THR A 212 -5.72 13.17 20.18
C THR A 212 -6.67 12.40 19.26
N GLU A 213 -7.12 13.01 18.17
CA GLU A 213 -7.94 12.34 17.14
C GLU A 213 -7.11 11.62 16.08
N PHE A 214 -5.78 11.78 16.11
CA PHE A 214 -4.89 11.19 15.11
C PHE A 214 -4.67 9.71 15.41
N ASN A 215 -5.14 8.84 14.51
CA ASN A 215 -4.96 7.40 14.61
C ASN A 215 -3.73 6.94 13.83
N SER A 216 -2.57 6.91 14.49
CA SER A 216 -1.31 6.48 13.87
C SER A 216 -1.31 5.00 13.46
N SER A 217 -2.09 4.11 14.09
CA SER A 217 -2.21 2.70 13.67
C SER A 217 -2.87 2.55 12.31
N ASN A 218 -3.94 3.28 12.06
CA ASN A 218 -4.61 3.21 10.77
C ASN A 218 -3.70 3.72 9.65
N VAL A 219 -3.01 4.84 9.89
CA VAL A 219 -2.03 5.40 8.94
C VAL A 219 -0.88 4.42 8.71
N LEU A 220 -0.33 3.84 9.78
CA LEU A 220 0.78 2.90 9.69
C LEU A 220 0.39 1.64 8.91
N ALA A 221 -0.80 1.09 9.15
CA ALA A 221 -1.31 -0.06 8.43
C ALA A 221 -1.48 0.22 6.93
N ASP A 222 -2.09 1.35 6.57
CA ASP A 222 -2.25 1.79 5.18
C ASP A 222 -0.87 1.92 4.50
N LEU A 223 0.10 2.61 5.12
CA LEU A 223 1.43 2.80 4.55
C LEU A 223 2.26 1.52 4.49
N GLN A 224 2.18 0.65 5.50
CA GLN A 224 2.87 -0.64 5.51
C GLN A 224 2.27 -1.65 4.55
N SER A 225 0.98 -1.52 4.19
CA SER A 225 0.39 -2.38 3.16
C SER A 225 1.19 -2.32 1.85
N VAL A 226 1.74 -1.15 1.50
CA VAL A 226 2.59 -0.96 0.33
C VAL A 226 3.84 -1.85 0.38
N SER A 227 4.58 -1.81 1.50
CA SER A 227 5.79 -2.63 1.65
C SER A 227 5.48 -4.11 1.83
N ARG A 228 4.42 -4.46 2.55
CA ARG A 228 3.96 -5.84 2.78
C ARG A 228 3.58 -6.52 1.47
N VAL A 229 2.72 -5.87 0.67
CA VAL A 229 2.29 -6.38 -0.64
C VAL A 229 3.50 -6.50 -1.54
N ALA A 230 4.35 -5.47 -1.63
CA ALA A 230 5.49 -5.51 -2.53
C ALA A 230 6.52 -6.59 -2.14
N ARG A 231 6.70 -6.88 -0.84
CA ARG A 231 7.47 -8.03 -0.37
C ARG A 231 6.87 -9.34 -0.88
N LEU A 232 5.61 -9.62 -0.56
CA LEU A 232 4.92 -10.86 -0.94
C LEU A 232 4.93 -11.09 -2.45
N SER A 233 4.76 -10.01 -3.19
CA SER A 233 4.81 -9.95 -4.65
C SER A 233 6.14 -10.43 -5.21
N SER A 234 7.26 -9.93 -4.65
CA SER A 234 8.60 -10.37 -5.05
C SER A 234 8.84 -11.85 -4.76
N GLU A 235 8.23 -12.42 -3.72
CA GLU A 235 8.36 -13.85 -3.44
C GLU A 235 7.70 -14.70 -4.52
N ILE A 236 6.58 -14.23 -5.05
CA ILE A 236 5.84 -14.88 -6.13
C ILE A 236 6.58 -14.74 -7.47
N GLU A 237 6.99 -13.51 -7.82
CA GLU A 237 7.53 -13.21 -9.15
C GLU A 237 9.00 -13.58 -9.33
N CYS A 238 9.84 -13.42 -8.30
CA CYS A 238 11.29 -13.56 -8.44
C CYS A 238 11.80 -14.99 -8.19
N THR A 239 11.04 -15.82 -7.47
CA THR A 239 11.53 -17.17 -7.10
C THR A 239 11.31 -18.20 -8.20
N GLY A 240 10.42 -17.95 -9.17
CA GLY A 240 10.03 -18.89 -10.23
C GLY A 240 9.42 -20.19 -9.71
N ARG A 241 9.16 -20.28 -8.40
CA ARG A 241 8.65 -21.46 -7.68
C ARG A 241 7.17 -21.31 -7.29
N SER A 242 6.55 -20.23 -7.72
CA SER A 242 5.14 -19.96 -7.46
C SER A 242 4.26 -20.61 -8.51
N ALA A 243 3.05 -21.05 -8.11
CA ALA A 243 2.00 -21.46 -9.04
C ALA A 243 1.40 -20.27 -9.82
N PHE A 244 1.78 -19.03 -9.46
CA PHE A 244 1.25 -17.80 -10.02
C PHE A 244 2.28 -17.12 -10.90
N ALA A 245 1.84 -16.64 -12.07
CA ALA A 245 2.66 -15.85 -12.98
C ALA A 245 2.63 -14.35 -12.65
N ARG A 246 1.63 -13.92 -11.87
CA ARG A 246 1.36 -12.52 -11.55
C ARG A 246 0.79 -12.37 -10.15
N PHE A 247 0.98 -11.20 -9.55
CA PHE A 247 0.20 -10.74 -8.40
C PHE A 247 -0.57 -9.47 -8.74
N SER A 248 -1.60 -9.17 -7.95
CA SER A 248 -2.31 -7.90 -8.00
C SER A 248 -2.80 -7.52 -6.60
N TYR A 249 -2.83 -6.23 -6.29
CA TYR A 249 -3.36 -5.72 -5.03
C TYR A 249 -4.73 -5.08 -5.26
N LEU A 250 -5.73 -5.59 -4.54
CA LEU A 250 -7.11 -5.15 -4.61
C LEU A 250 -7.45 -4.30 -3.39
N THR A 251 -7.60 -3.01 -3.66
CA THR A 251 -8.10 -2.01 -2.71
C THR A 251 -9.11 -1.11 -3.40
N GLU A 252 -10.11 -0.63 -2.67
CA GLU A 252 -10.99 0.44 -3.13
C GLU A 252 -10.46 1.84 -2.76
N ASP A 253 -9.42 1.91 -1.92
CA ASP A 253 -8.76 3.17 -1.61
C ASP A 253 -7.87 3.59 -2.79
N ASN A 254 -8.39 4.53 -3.58
CA ASN A 254 -7.69 5.06 -4.74
C ASN A 254 -6.40 5.82 -4.35
N ASN A 255 -6.32 6.42 -3.16
CA ASN A 255 -5.11 7.09 -2.72
C ASN A 255 -4.03 6.06 -2.38
N LEU A 256 -4.42 4.95 -1.74
CA LEU A 256 -3.52 3.84 -1.47
C LEU A 256 -2.99 3.22 -2.75
N LYS A 257 -3.86 2.99 -3.74
CA LYS A 257 -3.46 2.52 -5.07
C LYS A 257 -2.48 3.48 -5.76
N ILE A 258 -2.78 4.78 -5.75
CA ILE A 258 -1.90 5.78 -6.35
C ILE A 258 -0.54 5.81 -5.65
N LEU A 259 -0.52 5.77 -4.32
CA LEU A 259 0.71 5.79 -3.54
C LEU A 259 1.51 4.51 -3.77
N TYR A 260 0.85 3.35 -3.79
CA TYR A 260 1.48 2.06 -4.13
C TYR A 260 2.21 2.14 -5.48
N ASP A 261 1.58 2.71 -6.50
CA ASP A 261 2.19 2.91 -7.82
C ASP A 261 3.37 3.91 -7.83
N CYS A 262 3.64 4.61 -6.73
CA CYS A 262 4.82 5.47 -6.58
C CYS A 262 6.02 4.71 -6.00
N PHE A 263 5.84 3.50 -5.47
CA PHE A 263 6.90 2.68 -4.88
C PHE A 263 7.10 1.41 -5.71
N PHE A 264 8.27 1.27 -6.34
CA PHE A 264 8.61 0.11 -7.16
C PHE A 264 9.70 -0.72 -6.47
N VAL A 265 9.32 -1.87 -5.91
CA VAL A 265 10.31 -2.79 -5.35
C VAL A 265 11.15 -3.40 -6.47
N ARG A 266 12.47 -3.22 -6.36
CA ARG A 266 13.49 -3.74 -7.27
C ARG A 266 14.05 -5.06 -6.81
N ASN A 267 14.29 -5.17 -5.50
CA ASN A 267 14.90 -6.33 -4.90
C ASN A 267 14.40 -6.52 -3.46
N VAL A 268 14.34 -7.77 -3.02
CA VAL A 268 14.07 -8.16 -1.63
C VAL A 268 15.20 -9.09 -1.20
N GLU A 269 16.11 -8.56 -0.39
CA GLU A 269 17.19 -9.35 0.19
C GLU A 269 16.70 -9.98 1.49
N ARG A 270 17.00 -11.27 1.67
CA ARG A 270 16.65 -12.02 2.87
C ARG A 270 17.90 -12.30 3.67
N GLU A 271 17.84 -11.99 4.96
CA GLU A 271 18.86 -12.35 5.93
C GLU A 271 18.19 -13.18 7.04
N THR A 272 18.64 -14.42 7.21
CA THR A 272 18.21 -15.23 8.36
C THR A 272 18.91 -14.70 9.60
N ILE A 273 18.13 -14.25 10.57
CA ILE A 273 18.59 -13.82 11.88
C ILE A 273 18.17 -14.88 12.92
N PRO A 274 18.81 -14.93 14.11
CA PRO A 274 18.55 -16.00 15.09
C PRO A 274 17.07 -16.18 15.47
N ASN A 275 16.26 -15.11 15.39
CA ASN A 275 14.86 -15.11 15.76
C ASN A 275 13.90 -14.97 14.55
N GLY A 276 14.37 -15.17 13.32
CA GLY A 276 13.49 -15.10 12.15
C GLY A 276 14.19 -14.72 10.85
N ILE A 277 13.46 -14.02 9.98
CA ILE A 277 13.95 -13.55 8.68
C ILE A 277 13.84 -12.03 8.66
N SER A 278 14.99 -11.37 8.56
CA SER A 278 15.07 -9.96 8.21
C SER A 278 14.94 -9.82 6.69
N ASN A 279 14.18 -8.83 6.24
CA ASN A 279 14.03 -8.52 4.82
C ASN A 279 14.49 -7.08 4.59
N LYS A 280 15.35 -6.89 3.60
CA LYS A 280 15.75 -5.56 3.13
C LYS A 280 15.16 -5.32 1.75
N LEU A 281 14.28 -4.32 1.68
CA LEU A 281 13.62 -3.91 0.44
C LEU A 281 14.46 -2.84 -0.25
N THR A 282 14.78 -3.05 -1.53
CA THR A 282 15.28 -1.99 -2.40
C THR A 282 14.12 -1.47 -3.24
N THR A 283 13.80 -0.19 -3.10
CA THR A 283 12.65 0.44 -3.76
C THR A 283 13.11 1.63 -4.61
N THR A 284 12.61 1.73 -5.84
CA THR A 284 12.67 2.95 -6.64
C THR A 284 11.40 3.74 -6.43
N ILE A 285 11.50 5.07 -6.35
CA ILE A 285 10.34 5.94 -6.16
C ILE A 285 10.00 6.72 -7.44
N ASP A 286 8.72 7.05 -7.63
CA ASP A 286 8.27 8.00 -8.65
C ASP A 286 8.33 9.44 -8.10
N GLY A 287 9.49 10.08 -8.26
CA GLY A 287 9.77 11.41 -7.70
C GLY A 287 8.76 12.48 -8.11
N LYS A 288 8.32 12.51 -9.38
CA LYS A 288 7.35 13.50 -9.86
C LYS A 288 5.97 13.37 -9.21
N ARG A 289 5.56 12.15 -8.83
CA ARG A 289 4.26 11.91 -8.19
C ARG A 289 4.32 12.11 -6.68
N LEU A 290 5.47 11.84 -6.07
CA LEU A 290 5.69 12.03 -4.63
C LEU A 290 6.02 13.48 -4.27
N PHE A 291 6.67 14.22 -5.14
CA PHE A 291 7.10 15.60 -4.87
C PHE A 291 6.56 16.58 -5.92
N PRO A 292 5.22 16.60 -6.17
CA PRO A 292 4.64 17.29 -7.31
C PRO A 292 4.93 18.80 -7.30
N ALA A 293 5.17 19.41 -6.14
CA ALA A 293 5.51 20.82 -6.06
C ALA A 293 6.85 21.22 -6.71
N LEU A 294 7.69 20.25 -7.10
CA LEU A 294 8.96 20.48 -7.79
C LEU A 294 8.86 20.29 -9.31
N PHE A 295 7.77 19.70 -9.80
CA PHE A 295 7.61 19.30 -11.19
C PHE A 295 6.45 20.03 -11.87
N ASN A 296 6.61 20.31 -13.16
CA ASN A 296 5.53 20.82 -14.01
C ASN A 296 4.60 19.68 -14.48
N SER A 297 3.56 20.04 -15.24
CA SER A 297 2.58 19.07 -15.77
C SER A 297 3.19 18.02 -16.70
N ASP A 298 4.30 18.36 -17.35
CA ASP A 298 5.02 17.48 -18.27
C ASP A 298 6.00 16.55 -17.55
N GLY A 299 6.15 16.70 -16.23
CA GLY A 299 7.00 15.87 -15.39
C GLY A 299 8.47 16.30 -15.37
N TYR A 300 8.80 17.51 -15.82
CA TYR A 300 10.12 18.11 -15.68
C TYR A 300 10.18 18.98 -14.44
N LEU A 301 11.38 19.13 -13.86
CA LEU A 301 11.62 20.09 -12.79
C LEU A 301 11.28 21.51 -13.27
N ILE A 302 10.64 22.30 -12.42
CA ILE A 302 10.06 23.59 -12.82
C ILE A 302 11.16 24.61 -13.20
N ASN A 303 12.28 24.59 -12.48
CA ASN A 303 13.42 25.49 -12.66
C ASN A 303 14.67 24.98 -11.91
N GLU A 304 15.80 25.67 -12.04
CA GLU A 304 17.07 25.34 -11.36
C GLU A 304 16.95 25.31 -9.83
N LYS A 305 16.10 26.17 -9.22
CA LYS A 305 15.87 26.14 -7.77
C LYS A 305 15.19 24.83 -7.35
N ALA A 306 14.18 24.39 -8.10
CA ALA A 306 13.50 23.12 -7.86
C ALA A 306 14.43 21.91 -8.07
N GLU A 307 15.37 22.00 -9.02
CA GLU A 307 16.41 20.99 -9.22
C GLU A 307 17.38 20.90 -8.04
N GLN A 308 17.87 22.04 -7.55
CA GLN A 308 18.73 22.09 -6.37
C GLN A 308 18.01 21.53 -5.13
N GLU A 309 16.75 21.94 -4.91
CA GLU A 309 15.90 21.43 -3.83
C GLU A 309 15.66 19.92 -3.96
N PHE A 310 15.43 19.42 -5.18
CA PHE A 310 15.26 17.98 -5.42
C PHE A 310 16.54 17.18 -5.12
N ASN A 311 17.70 17.67 -5.55
CA ASN A 311 18.99 17.01 -5.28
C ASN A 311 19.32 16.99 -3.78
N GLU A 312 19.04 18.09 -3.06
CA GLU A 312 19.18 18.14 -1.61
C GLU A 312 18.21 17.18 -0.92
N LEU A 313 16.96 17.12 -1.37
CA LEU A 313 15.98 16.17 -0.88
C LEU A 313 16.47 14.72 -1.06
N LEU A 314 17.00 14.35 -2.23
CA LEU A 314 17.55 13.02 -2.48
C LEU A 314 18.70 12.69 -1.51
N THR A 315 19.57 13.65 -1.26
CA THR A 315 20.69 13.52 -0.29
C THR A 315 20.16 13.28 1.12
N LEU A 316 19.14 14.03 1.55
CA LEU A 316 18.50 13.85 2.86
C LEU A 316 17.79 12.48 3.01
N LEU A 317 17.26 11.95 1.91
CA LEU A 317 16.70 10.60 1.83
C LEU A 317 17.76 9.49 1.79
N GLY A 318 19.05 9.83 1.70
CA GLY A 318 20.14 8.86 1.60
C GLY A 318 20.18 8.16 0.25
N VAL A 319 19.74 8.85 -0.81
CA VAL A 319 19.93 8.44 -2.19
C VAL A 319 21.14 9.20 -2.72
N ASP A 320 22.17 8.49 -3.15
CA ASP A 320 23.31 9.11 -3.82
C ASP A 320 22.78 9.81 -5.10
N ALA A 321 23.00 11.12 -5.20
CA ALA A 321 22.63 11.87 -6.38
C ALA A 321 23.39 11.27 -7.59
N PRO A 322 22.72 11.05 -8.74
CA PRO A 322 23.34 10.45 -9.92
C PRO A 322 24.52 11.27 -10.48
#